data_AF-A0A6J4MA91-F1
#
_entry.id   AF-A0A6J4MA91-F1
#
_cell.length_a   1.000
_cell.length_b   1.000
_cell.length_c   1.000
_cell.angle_alpha   90.00
_cell.angle_beta   90.00
_cell.angle_gamma   90.00
#
_symmetry.space_group_name_H-M   'P 1'
#
loop_
_entity.id
_entity.type
_entity.pdbx_description
1 polymer ?
#
loop_
_entity_poly.entity_id
_entity_poly.type
_entity_poly.pdbx_seq_one_letter_code
_entity_poly.pdbx_strand_id
1 'polypeptide(L)'
;MDDERLLARDETKRMVAVARYDVLDTPPDGAFDRITALASRLLKVPISIVSIVDTDRIWFKSRQGIDVEQIDREPGLCASAILQDGPWLVNDAATDPRTLANPLVAGELGLRFYAGVPLVTQDGYRLGTLCVIDQKPRELSDDDMATLEDLAALVMHELELRLAARTAVELESQLRSSAEDVAATLQESLLPPRLPVVLGLDIAARYHAASVDQVGGDFYDVIGSDLLDNVDECAVVLGEAAGTGPRAVALAGRARWTVHTLTMRAWTPANALGELNNVLVRDQLNPERYCALALAHVTGDGDLTLALGGHTSPVVLRTDGTVGPVGEHAPAVGWIPDVDYIDTRTRLATGDVLVMFTDGVVRALSEGNTMDEAPLHALLTQLAGRSAEEVAAGLDEAIGRGLTDDAAFVVVRRI
;
A
#
# COMPACT_ATOMS: atom_id res chain seq x y z
N MET A 1 0.12 -47.16 20.84
CA MET A 1 1.19 -46.14 20.80
C MET A 1 1.24 -45.38 19.47
N ASP A 2 1.13 -46.03 18.30
CA ASP A 2 1.01 -45.29 17.02
C ASP A 2 -0.38 -44.67 16.79
N ASP A 3 -1.45 -45.32 17.26
CA ASP A 3 -2.84 -44.84 17.12
C ASP A 3 -3.14 -43.61 17.99
N GLU A 4 -2.71 -43.60 19.26
CA GLU A 4 -2.80 -42.45 20.17
C GLU A 4 -2.01 -41.23 19.66
N ARG A 5 -0.87 -41.47 19.00
CA ARG A 5 -0.06 -40.40 18.38
C ARG A 5 -0.72 -39.85 17.12
N LEU A 6 -1.46 -40.67 16.38
CA LEU A 6 -2.24 -40.24 15.21
C LEU A 6 -3.43 -39.39 15.64
N LEU A 7 -4.18 -39.82 16.66
CA LEU A 7 -5.30 -39.11 17.26
C LEU A 7 -4.87 -37.76 17.86
N ALA A 8 -3.74 -37.70 18.58
CA ALA A 8 -3.20 -36.46 19.12
C ALA A 8 -2.74 -35.46 18.04
N ARG A 9 -2.21 -35.96 16.91
CA ARG A 9 -1.82 -35.13 15.77
C ARG A 9 -3.02 -34.59 15.01
N ASP A 10 -4.08 -35.37 14.88
CA ASP A 10 -5.32 -34.95 14.23
C ASP A 10 -6.03 -33.87 15.05
N GLU A 11 -6.05 -34.03 16.38
CA GLU A 11 -6.56 -33.02 17.32
C GLU A 11 -5.77 -31.71 17.24
N THR A 12 -4.45 -31.77 17.15
CA THR A 12 -3.61 -30.57 17.01
C THR A 12 -3.98 -29.80 15.73
N LYS A 13 -4.18 -30.50 14.61
CA LYS A 13 -4.58 -29.86 13.34
C LYS A 13 -6.01 -29.32 13.38
N ARG A 14 -6.93 -30.05 14.03
CA ARG A 14 -8.30 -29.58 14.27
C ARG A 14 -8.30 -28.28 15.07
N MET A 15 -7.46 -28.18 16.11
CA MET A 15 -7.34 -26.94 16.89
C MET A 15 -6.76 -25.78 16.08
N VAL A 16 -5.81 -26.04 15.16
CA VAL A 16 -5.37 -25.02 14.19
C VAL A 16 -6.52 -24.58 13.29
N ALA A 17 -7.38 -25.52 12.86
CA ALA A 17 -8.57 -25.19 12.08
C ALA A 17 -9.58 -24.38 12.91
N VAL A 18 -9.82 -24.71 14.19
CA VAL A 18 -10.69 -23.90 15.08
C VAL A 18 -10.14 -22.49 15.23
N ALA A 19 -8.85 -22.35 15.52
CA ALA A 19 -8.20 -21.05 15.69
C ALA A 19 -8.29 -20.18 14.41
N ARG A 20 -8.21 -20.80 13.22
CA ARG A 20 -8.35 -20.10 11.92
C ARG A 20 -9.65 -19.32 11.79
N TYR A 21 -10.75 -19.80 12.36
CA TYR A 21 -12.04 -19.11 12.25
C TYR A 21 -12.23 -18.01 13.30
N ASP A 22 -11.35 -17.87 14.29
CA ASP A 22 -11.41 -16.84 15.32
C ASP A 22 -12.84 -16.65 15.86
N VAL A 23 -13.44 -17.78 16.24
CA VAL A 23 -14.86 -17.89 16.56
C VAL A 23 -15.10 -18.00 18.06
N LEU A 24 -14.14 -18.56 18.81
CA LEU A 24 -14.21 -18.75 20.27
C LEU A 24 -14.23 -17.40 21.00
N ASP A 25 -14.94 -17.34 22.13
CA ASP A 25 -15.04 -16.15 23.01
C ASP A 25 -15.52 -14.86 22.30
N THR A 26 -16.15 -14.99 21.14
CA THR A 26 -16.70 -13.84 20.41
C THR A 26 -18.09 -13.47 20.93
N PRO A 27 -18.50 -12.20 20.87
CA PRO A 27 -19.83 -11.78 21.29
C PRO A 27 -20.98 -12.51 20.58
N PRO A 28 -22.21 -12.44 21.12
CA PRO A 28 -23.43 -12.90 20.46
C PRO A 28 -23.57 -12.31 19.06
N ASP A 29 -24.21 -13.06 18.18
CA ASP A 29 -24.05 -12.87 16.76
C ASP A 29 -25.35 -13.15 16.02
N GLY A 30 -25.93 -12.08 15.48
CA GLY A 30 -27.22 -12.15 14.81
C GLY A 30 -27.28 -13.14 13.64
N ALA A 31 -26.16 -13.50 13.01
CA ALA A 31 -26.16 -14.51 11.96
C ALA A 31 -26.39 -15.92 12.51
N PHE A 32 -25.56 -16.34 13.48
CA PHE A 32 -25.69 -17.65 14.12
C PHE A 32 -26.97 -17.77 14.97
N ASP A 33 -27.39 -16.69 15.63
CA ASP A 33 -28.63 -16.64 16.43
C ASP A 33 -29.89 -16.83 15.59
N ARG A 34 -29.88 -16.34 14.35
CA ARG A 34 -30.97 -16.64 13.40
C ARG A 34 -30.99 -18.12 13.03
N ILE A 35 -29.82 -18.74 12.85
CA ILE A 35 -29.75 -20.15 12.47
C ILE A 35 -30.27 -21.05 13.60
N THR A 36 -29.85 -20.83 14.85
CA THR A 36 -30.36 -21.59 16.00
C THR A 36 -31.85 -21.34 16.23
N ALA A 37 -32.33 -20.10 16.05
CA ALA A 37 -33.77 -19.80 16.12
C ALA A 37 -34.57 -20.51 15.02
N LEU A 38 -34.03 -20.60 13.80
CA LEU A 38 -34.64 -21.34 12.69
C LEU A 38 -34.68 -22.84 12.98
N ALA A 39 -33.58 -23.43 13.45
CA ALA A 39 -33.51 -24.84 13.83
C ALA A 39 -34.57 -25.18 14.89
N SER A 40 -34.65 -24.40 15.97
CA SER A 40 -35.67 -24.58 17.02
C SER A 40 -37.10 -24.50 16.47
N ARG A 41 -37.37 -23.52 15.59
CA ARG A 41 -38.72 -23.29 15.05
C ARG A 41 -39.17 -24.36 14.05
N LEU A 42 -38.29 -24.73 13.11
CA LEU A 42 -38.60 -25.69 12.05
C LEU A 42 -38.77 -27.10 12.62
N LEU A 43 -37.87 -27.51 13.51
CA LEU A 43 -37.87 -28.85 14.14
C LEU A 43 -38.77 -28.91 15.39
N LYS A 44 -39.37 -27.77 15.78
CA LYS A 44 -40.28 -27.62 16.93
C LYS A 44 -39.65 -28.14 18.23
N VAL A 45 -38.39 -27.80 18.46
CA VAL A 45 -37.57 -28.21 19.61
C VAL A 45 -37.25 -26.99 20.49
N PRO A 46 -37.23 -27.15 21.82
CA PRO A 46 -37.05 -26.04 22.74
C PRO A 46 -35.62 -25.48 22.73
N ILE A 47 -34.62 -26.32 22.41
CA ILE A 47 -33.21 -25.96 22.49
C ILE A 47 -32.52 -26.22 21.15
N SER A 48 -31.73 -25.24 20.70
CA SER A 48 -30.81 -25.37 19.56
C SER A 48 -29.52 -24.61 19.85
N ILE A 49 -28.38 -25.19 19.48
CA ILE A 49 -27.06 -24.67 19.82
C ILE A 49 -26.11 -24.83 18.64
N VAL A 50 -25.40 -23.76 18.29
CA VAL A 50 -24.16 -23.83 17.52
C VAL A 50 -23.02 -23.86 18.52
N SER A 51 -22.28 -24.97 18.54
CA SER A 51 -21.20 -25.21 19.47
C SER A 51 -19.88 -25.43 18.74
N ILE A 52 -18.78 -24.98 19.36
CA ILE A 52 -17.41 -25.18 18.92
C ILE A 52 -16.68 -25.93 20.03
N VAL A 53 -16.00 -27.02 19.69
CA VAL A 53 -15.25 -27.86 20.63
C VAL A 53 -13.82 -27.33 20.74
N ASP A 54 -13.50 -26.73 21.88
CA ASP A 54 -12.19 -26.22 22.25
C ASP A 54 -11.37 -27.32 22.97
N THR A 55 -10.17 -26.98 23.44
CA THR A 55 -9.27 -27.91 24.14
C THR A 55 -9.86 -28.47 25.43
N ASP A 56 -10.45 -27.64 26.28
CA ASP A 56 -10.95 -28.00 27.62
C ASP A 56 -12.47 -27.82 27.79
N ARG A 57 -13.13 -27.17 26.83
CA ARG A 57 -14.56 -26.81 26.89
C ARG A 57 -15.29 -27.00 25.56
N ILE A 58 -16.61 -27.00 25.64
CA ILE A 58 -17.49 -26.79 24.48
C ILE A 58 -18.08 -25.39 24.63
N TRP A 59 -17.73 -24.51 23.70
CA TRP A 59 -18.18 -23.13 23.68
C TRP A 59 -19.41 -22.96 22.79
N PHE A 60 -20.44 -22.26 23.26
CA PHE A 60 -21.68 -22.09 22.52
C PHE A 60 -21.69 -20.74 21.79
N LYS A 61 -21.37 -20.75 20.49
CA LYS A 61 -21.40 -19.57 19.63
C LYS A 61 -22.78 -18.94 19.56
N SER A 62 -23.80 -19.78 19.56
CA SER A 62 -25.20 -19.37 19.59
C SER A 62 -26.04 -20.42 20.29
N ARG A 63 -27.06 -19.98 21.01
CA ARG A 63 -27.93 -20.82 21.82
C ARG A 63 -29.36 -20.30 21.85
N GLN A 64 -30.32 -21.21 21.82
CA GLN A 64 -31.74 -20.96 22.04
C GLN A 64 -32.24 -21.87 23.15
N GLY A 65 -33.12 -21.35 24.02
CA GLY A 65 -33.78 -22.13 25.06
C GLY A 65 -32.91 -22.56 26.25
N ILE A 66 -31.67 -22.09 26.34
CA ILE A 66 -30.75 -22.35 27.46
C ILE A 66 -29.93 -21.10 27.81
N ASP A 67 -29.63 -20.92 29.10
CA ASP A 67 -28.83 -19.81 29.62
C ASP A 67 -27.47 -20.23 30.18
N VAL A 68 -26.69 -20.90 29.33
CA VAL A 68 -25.33 -21.37 29.60
C VAL A 68 -24.49 -21.07 28.37
N GLU A 69 -23.29 -20.52 28.52
CA GLU A 69 -22.43 -20.12 27.39
C GLU A 69 -21.38 -21.17 27.00
N GLN A 70 -21.02 -22.03 27.95
CA GLN A 70 -20.07 -23.11 27.72
C GLN A 70 -20.26 -24.23 28.75
N ILE A 71 -19.79 -25.41 28.42
CA ILE A 71 -19.74 -26.58 29.31
C ILE A 71 -18.37 -27.26 29.22
N ASP A 72 -18.05 -28.12 30.19
CA ASP A 72 -16.84 -28.93 30.13
C ASP A 72 -16.84 -29.84 28.89
N ARG A 73 -15.65 -30.05 28.29
CA ARG A 73 -15.52 -30.86 27.07
C ARG A 73 -15.97 -32.30 27.27
N GLU A 74 -15.63 -32.90 28.40
CA GLU A 74 -16.01 -34.25 28.76
C GLU A 74 -16.97 -34.23 29.95
N PRO A 75 -18.10 -34.97 29.90
CA PRO A 75 -18.52 -35.95 28.88
C PRO A 75 -19.47 -35.36 27.82
N GLY A 76 -19.14 -34.21 27.22
CA GLY A 76 -20.06 -33.47 26.36
C GLY A 76 -20.54 -34.22 25.11
N LEU A 77 -21.84 -34.11 24.79
CA LEU A 77 -22.44 -34.71 23.60
C LEU A 77 -21.84 -34.15 22.29
N CYS A 78 -21.56 -32.84 22.24
CA CYS A 78 -20.93 -32.24 21.06
C CYS A 78 -19.52 -32.81 20.80
N ALA A 79 -18.76 -33.08 21.86
CA ALA A 79 -17.43 -33.70 21.75
C ALA A 79 -17.52 -35.14 21.21
N SER A 80 -18.58 -35.87 21.54
CA SER A 80 -18.83 -37.21 20.98
C SER A 80 -19.29 -37.16 19.52
N ALA A 81 -20.08 -36.14 19.16
CA ALA A 81 -20.60 -35.94 17.81
C ALA A 81 -19.49 -35.62 16.79
N ILE A 82 -18.49 -34.82 17.16
CA ILE A 82 -17.36 -34.51 16.26
C ILE A 82 -16.46 -35.71 15.97
N LEU A 83 -16.59 -36.81 16.72
CA LEU A 83 -15.88 -38.07 16.44
C LEU A 83 -16.61 -38.93 15.40
N GLN A 84 -17.84 -38.54 15.00
CA GLN A 84 -18.64 -39.28 14.02
C GLN A 84 -18.50 -38.68 12.61
N ASP A 85 -18.67 -39.50 11.58
CA ASP A 85 -18.57 -39.08 10.17
C ASP A 85 -19.83 -38.38 9.63
N GLY A 86 -20.93 -38.37 10.39
CA GLY A 86 -22.20 -37.76 10.00
C GLY A 86 -23.06 -37.36 11.19
N PRO A 87 -24.35 -37.06 10.99
CA PRO A 87 -25.25 -36.65 12.05
C PRO A 87 -25.31 -37.67 13.19
N TRP A 88 -25.28 -37.18 14.42
CA TRP A 88 -25.42 -38.00 15.61
C TRP A 88 -26.82 -37.84 16.21
N LEU A 89 -27.67 -38.86 16.02
CA LEU A 89 -29.06 -38.91 16.47
C LEU A 89 -29.24 -39.84 17.68
N VAL A 90 -29.91 -39.33 18.70
CA VAL A 90 -30.33 -40.04 19.92
C VAL A 90 -31.81 -39.73 20.16
N ASN A 91 -32.66 -40.72 19.87
CA ASN A 91 -34.13 -40.57 19.96
C ASN A 91 -34.63 -40.56 21.42
N ASP A 92 -34.03 -41.38 22.30
CA ASP A 92 -34.27 -41.37 23.74
C ASP A 92 -32.99 -41.64 24.54
N ALA A 93 -32.39 -40.58 25.07
CA ALA A 93 -31.12 -40.64 25.78
C ALA A 93 -31.17 -41.44 27.10
N ALA A 94 -32.37 -41.65 27.66
CA ALA A 94 -32.54 -42.47 28.88
C ALA A 94 -32.45 -43.97 28.60
N THR A 95 -32.58 -44.39 27.34
CA THR A 95 -32.50 -45.80 26.94
C THR A 95 -31.37 -46.08 25.96
N ASP A 96 -30.76 -45.04 25.37
CA ASP A 96 -29.63 -45.17 24.46
C ASP A 96 -28.32 -45.47 25.20
N PRO A 97 -27.68 -46.64 24.98
CA PRO A 97 -26.44 -47.03 25.65
C PRO A 97 -25.30 -46.02 25.53
N ARG A 98 -25.28 -45.19 24.47
CA ARG A 98 -24.25 -44.19 24.21
C ARG A 98 -24.35 -43.00 25.16
N THR A 99 -25.50 -42.77 25.79
CA THR A 99 -25.77 -41.60 26.63
C THR A 99 -26.15 -41.95 28.07
N LEU A 100 -26.30 -43.24 28.43
CA LEU A 100 -26.70 -43.69 29.78
C LEU A 100 -25.84 -43.13 30.92
N ALA A 101 -24.53 -42.97 30.68
CA ALA A 101 -23.59 -42.44 31.67
C ALA A 101 -23.42 -40.92 31.61
N ASN A 102 -24.16 -40.23 30.73
CA ASN A 102 -24.00 -38.79 30.53
C ASN A 102 -24.74 -38.00 31.63
N PRO A 103 -24.05 -37.12 32.40
CA PRO A 103 -24.67 -36.30 33.43
C PRO A 103 -25.81 -35.40 32.94
N LEU A 104 -25.82 -35.01 31.66
CA LEU A 104 -26.90 -34.19 31.08
C LEU A 104 -28.24 -34.95 30.97
N VAL A 105 -28.21 -36.28 30.97
CA VAL A 105 -29.40 -37.15 30.95
C VAL A 105 -30.01 -37.30 32.34
N ALA A 106 -29.16 -37.48 33.36
CA ALA A 106 -29.58 -37.69 34.74
C ALA A 106 -29.74 -36.39 35.56
N GLY A 107 -29.20 -35.27 35.07
CA GLY A 107 -29.18 -33.97 35.73
C GLY A 107 -30.41 -33.10 35.43
N GLU A 108 -30.35 -31.84 35.86
CA GLU A 108 -31.48 -30.88 35.84
C GLU A 108 -31.95 -30.50 34.43
N LEU A 109 -31.09 -30.63 33.40
CA LEU A 109 -31.48 -30.40 32.01
C LEU A 109 -32.52 -31.42 31.53
N GLY A 110 -32.51 -32.64 32.10
CA GLY A 110 -33.44 -33.71 31.76
C GLY A 110 -33.39 -34.12 30.29
N LEU A 111 -32.20 -34.17 29.68
CA LEU A 111 -32.02 -34.43 28.26
C LEU A 111 -32.59 -35.80 27.87
N ARG A 112 -33.53 -35.82 26.91
CA ARG A 112 -34.11 -37.04 26.36
C ARG A 112 -33.88 -37.19 24.87
N PHE A 113 -33.69 -36.11 24.14
CA PHE A 113 -33.46 -36.15 22.71
C PHE A 113 -32.27 -35.28 22.33
N TYR A 114 -31.45 -35.78 21.39
CA TYR A 114 -30.33 -35.04 20.82
C TYR A 114 -30.18 -35.39 19.34
N ALA A 115 -30.07 -34.37 18.49
CA ALA A 115 -29.57 -34.53 17.13
C ALA A 115 -28.51 -33.46 16.88
N GLY A 116 -27.30 -33.87 16.47
CA GLY A 116 -26.20 -32.96 16.21
C GLY A 116 -25.55 -33.24 14.86
N VAL A 117 -25.42 -32.21 14.03
CA VAL A 117 -24.71 -32.27 12.76
C VAL A 117 -23.32 -31.64 12.93
N PRO A 118 -22.23 -32.36 12.61
CA PRO A 118 -20.88 -31.82 12.65
C PRO A 118 -20.70 -30.61 11.73
N LEU A 119 -20.00 -29.60 12.22
CA LEU A 119 -19.56 -28.43 11.46
C LEU A 119 -18.20 -28.74 10.83
N VAL A 120 -18.21 -29.16 9.57
CA VAL A 120 -17.04 -29.67 8.85
C VAL A 120 -16.45 -28.59 7.95
N THR A 121 -15.16 -28.32 8.09
CA THR A 121 -14.41 -27.41 7.22
C THR A 121 -14.14 -28.02 5.84
N GLN A 122 -13.76 -27.20 4.86
CA GLN A 122 -13.40 -27.69 3.51
C GLN A 122 -12.20 -28.67 3.53
N ASP A 123 -11.29 -28.50 4.49
CA ASP A 123 -10.14 -29.38 4.73
C ASP A 123 -10.46 -30.58 5.65
N GLY A 124 -11.75 -30.79 5.98
CA GLY A 124 -12.25 -32.00 6.64
C GLY A 124 -12.23 -31.99 8.17
N TYR A 125 -11.86 -30.89 8.81
CA TYR A 125 -11.83 -30.79 10.27
C TYR A 125 -13.21 -30.46 10.84
N ARG A 126 -13.55 -31.09 11.97
CA ARG A 126 -14.83 -30.87 12.66
C ARG A 126 -14.63 -29.86 13.78
N LEU A 127 -15.24 -28.68 13.62
CA LEU A 127 -15.08 -27.59 14.58
C LEU A 127 -15.98 -27.77 15.80
N GLY A 128 -17.15 -28.36 15.61
CA GLY A 128 -18.18 -28.55 16.61
C GLY A 128 -19.48 -29.02 15.97
N THR A 129 -20.63 -28.61 16.48
CA THR A 129 -21.93 -29.05 15.95
C THR A 129 -22.98 -27.95 15.94
N LEU A 130 -23.88 -27.98 14.96
CA LEU A 130 -25.24 -27.48 15.13
C LEU A 130 -26.07 -28.63 15.72
N CYS A 131 -26.62 -28.43 16.91
CA CYS A 131 -27.44 -29.45 17.55
C CYS A 131 -28.79 -28.91 18.02
N VAL A 132 -29.73 -29.84 18.17
CA VAL A 132 -31.05 -29.62 18.74
C VAL A 132 -31.30 -30.61 19.86
N ILE A 133 -31.97 -30.13 20.92
CA ILE A 133 -32.14 -30.87 22.17
C ILE A 133 -33.59 -30.75 22.64
N ASP A 134 -34.11 -31.84 23.21
CA ASP A 134 -35.39 -31.84 23.91
C ASP A 134 -35.34 -32.68 25.20
N GLN A 135 -36.24 -32.36 26.12
CA GLN A 135 -36.53 -33.08 27.36
C GLN A 135 -37.58 -34.19 27.17
N LYS A 136 -38.05 -34.39 25.94
CA LYS A 136 -38.92 -35.50 25.54
C LYS A 136 -38.25 -36.32 24.45
N PRO A 137 -38.44 -37.66 24.43
CA PRO A 137 -38.03 -38.48 23.30
C PRO A 137 -38.65 -37.99 21.99
N ARG A 138 -37.90 -38.07 20.89
CA ARG A 138 -38.37 -37.69 19.56
C ARG A 138 -37.78 -38.59 18.49
N GLU A 139 -38.50 -38.68 17.38
CA GLU A 139 -37.98 -39.22 16.12
C GLU A 139 -37.99 -38.07 15.11
N LEU A 140 -36.90 -37.92 14.37
CA LEU A 140 -36.83 -36.99 13.24
C LEU A 140 -37.14 -37.75 11.95
N SER A 141 -37.89 -37.11 11.06
CA SER A 141 -38.02 -37.59 9.68
C SER A 141 -36.73 -37.33 8.90
N ASP A 142 -36.59 -37.98 7.73
CA ASP A 142 -35.47 -37.71 6.83
C ASP A 142 -35.43 -36.22 6.39
N ASP A 143 -36.60 -35.61 6.19
CA ASP A 143 -36.74 -34.18 5.85
C ASP A 143 -36.29 -33.26 7.00
N ASP A 144 -36.58 -33.65 8.25
CA ASP A 144 -36.12 -32.93 9.45
C ASP A 144 -34.60 -33.00 9.59
N MET A 145 -34.01 -34.17 9.35
CA MET A 145 -32.55 -34.34 9.37
C MET A 145 -31.88 -33.53 8.28
N ALA A 146 -32.39 -33.59 7.04
CA ALA A 146 -31.90 -32.79 5.92
C ALA A 146 -31.98 -31.28 6.23
N THR A 147 -33.07 -30.83 6.87
CA THR A 147 -33.20 -29.44 7.33
C THR A 147 -32.10 -29.06 8.31
N LEU A 148 -31.75 -29.93 9.26
CA LEU A 148 -30.70 -29.66 10.24
C LEU A 148 -29.31 -29.63 9.57
N GLU A 149 -29.07 -30.51 8.60
CA GLU A 149 -27.83 -30.53 7.79
C GLU A 149 -27.67 -29.26 6.96
N ASP A 150 -28.74 -28.80 6.29
CA ASP A 150 -28.73 -27.55 5.53
C ASP A 150 -28.42 -26.34 6.43
N LEU A 151 -29.00 -26.29 7.63
CA LEU A 151 -28.72 -25.24 8.60
C LEU A 151 -27.26 -25.30 9.10
N ALA A 152 -26.71 -26.50 9.30
CA ALA A 152 -25.30 -26.68 9.67
C ALA A 152 -24.36 -26.22 8.55
N ALA A 153 -24.73 -26.48 7.29
CA ALA A 153 -24.01 -25.96 6.12
C ALA A 153 -24.06 -24.43 6.06
N LEU A 154 -25.17 -23.79 6.44
CA LEU A 154 -25.25 -22.33 6.55
C LEU A 154 -24.34 -21.76 7.66
N VAL A 155 -24.20 -22.46 8.80
CA VAL A 155 -23.22 -22.08 9.85
C VAL A 155 -21.80 -22.10 9.27
N MET A 156 -21.45 -23.17 8.57
CA MET A 156 -20.13 -23.26 7.93
C MET A 156 -19.93 -22.20 6.85
N HIS A 157 -20.95 -21.91 6.04
CA HIS A 157 -20.87 -20.85 5.03
C HIS A 157 -20.59 -19.47 5.65
N GLU A 158 -21.25 -19.15 6.77
CA GLU A 158 -21.01 -17.91 7.51
C GLU A 158 -19.57 -17.85 8.06
N LEU A 159 -19.05 -18.95 8.60
CA LEU A 159 -17.67 -19.05 9.08
C LEU A 159 -16.65 -18.86 7.94
N GLU A 160 -16.86 -19.51 6.79
CA GLU A 160 -16.01 -19.38 5.61
C GLU A 160 -16.04 -17.97 5.02
N LEU A 161 -17.22 -17.34 4.95
CA LEU A 161 -17.37 -15.98 4.43
C LEU A 161 -16.55 -14.97 5.26
N ARG A 162 -16.58 -15.11 6.59
CA ARG A 162 -15.81 -14.25 7.50
C ARG A 162 -14.31 -14.48 7.38
N LEU A 163 -13.89 -15.73 7.26
CA LEU A 163 -12.49 -16.06 7.03
C LEU A 163 -11.99 -15.44 5.72
N ALA A 164 -12.75 -15.57 4.63
CA ALA A 164 -12.42 -14.98 3.35
C ALA A 164 -12.35 -13.45 3.42
N ALA A 165 -13.30 -12.80 4.09
CA ALA A 165 -13.30 -11.35 4.27
C ALA A 165 -12.07 -10.85 5.05
N ARG A 166 -11.72 -11.50 6.16
CA ARG A 166 -10.51 -11.15 6.93
C ARG A 166 -9.24 -11.34 6.11
N THR A 167 -9.11 -12.49 5.43
CA THR A 167 -7.96 -12.81 4.58
C THR A 167 -7.81 -11.79 3.44
N ALA A 168 -8.91 -11.35 2.84
CA ALA A 168 -8.88 -10.35 1.78
C ALA A 168 -8.35 -8.99 2.27
N VAL A 169 -8.82 -8.53 3.45
CA VAL A 169 -8.35 -7.29 4.07
C VAL A 169 -6.86 -7.37 4.43
N GLU A 170 -6.41 -8.50 4.99
CA GLU A 170 -5.00 -8.72 5.32
C GLU A 170 -4.12 -8.70 4.07
N LEU A 171 -4.53 -9.39 3.01
CA LEU A 171 -3.80 -9.45 1.74
C LEU A 171 -3.73 -8.08 1.07
N GLU A 172 -4.84 -7.33 1.05
CA GLU A 172 -4.88 -5.97 0.52
C GLU A 172 -3.90 -5.06 1.27
N SER A 173 -3.89 -5.13 2.60
CA SER A 173 -2.96 -4.35 3.41
C SER A 173 -1.51 -4.71 3.13
N GLN A 174 -1.19 -6.00 2.93
CA GLN A 174 0.16 -6.44 2.57
C GLN A 174 0.57 -5.96 1.18
N LEU A 175 -0.30 -6.08 0.19
CA LEU A 175 -0.04 -5.62 -1.17
C LEU A 175 0.18 -4.10 -1.22
N ARG A 176 -0.62 -3.34 -0.47
CA ARG A 176 -0.47 -1.88 -0.37
C ARG A 176 0.87 -1.51 0.25
N SER A 177 1.22 -2.08 1.41
CA SER A 177 2.51 -1.81 2.06
C SER A 177 3.69 -2.19 1.16
N SER A 178 3.62 -3.31 0.45
CA SER A 178 4.67 -3.69 -0.50
C SER A 178 4.76 -2.74 -1.69
N ALA A 179 3.63 -2.19 -2.16
CA ALA A 179 3.61 -1.21 -3.23
C ALA A 179 4.22 0.12 -2.78
N GLU A 180 3.92 0.57 -1.57
CA GLU A 180 4.51 1.76 -0.92
C GLU A 180 6.04 1.63 -0.79
N ASP A 181 6.55 0.49 -0.33
CA ASP A 181 8.00 0.25 -0.20
C ASP A 181 8.72 0.29 -1.56
N VAL A 182 8.11 -0.30 -2.59
CA VAL A 182 8.63 -0.27 -3.96
C VAL A 182 8.60 1.16 -4.51
N ALA A 183 7.50 1.88 -4.29
CA ALA A 183 7.32 3.26 -4.69
C ALA A 183 8.40 4.17 -4.08
N ALA A 184 8.62 4.09 -2.76
CA ALA A 184 9.63 4.86 -2.06
C ALA A 184 11.05 4.56 -2.58
N THR A 185 11.39 3.27 -2.75
CA THR A 185 12.70 2.86 -3.27
C THR A 185 12.95 3.41 -4.69
N LEU A 186 11.93 3.38 -5.54
CA LEU A 186 12.05 3.92 -6.89
C LEU A 186 12.15 5.45 -6.88
N GLN A 187 11.41 6.15 -6.02
CA GLN A 187 11.49 7.60 -5.89
C GLN A 187 12.87 8.06 -5.43
N GLU A 188 13.46 7.40 -4.43
CA GLU A 188 14.82 7.69 -3.96
C GLU A 188 15.84 7.52 -5.10
N SER A 189 15.63 6.55 -5.98
CA SER A 189 16.50 6.33 -7.14
C SER A 189 16.45 7.45 -8.20
N LEU A 190 15.46 8.35 -8.13
CA LEU A 190 15.36 9.52 -9.01
C LEU A 190 16.17 10.72 -8.50
N LEU A 191 16.73 10.65 -7.29
CA LEU A 191 17.47 11.76 -6.68
C LEU A 191 18.96 11.40 -6.48
N PRO A 192 19.88 12.38 -6.47
CA PRO A 192 21.26 12.13 -6.09
C PRO A 192 21.35 11.78 -4.61
N PRO A 193 22.20 10.79 -4.23
CA PRO A 193 22.36 10.41 -2.83
C PRO A 193 22.99 11.52 -1.99
N ARG A 194 23.74 12.43 -2.62
CA ARG A 194 24.32 13.64 -2.02
C ARG A 194 24.60 14.67 -3.11
N LEU A 195 24.50 15.94 -2.76
CA LEU A 195 24.97 17.03 -3.60
C LEU A 195 26.51 17.11 -3.59
N PRO A 196 27.17 17.40 -4.72
CA PRO A 196 28.61 17.56 -4.78
C PRO A 196 29.04 18.89 -4.15
N VAL A 197 30.30 18.95 -3.69
CA VAL A 197 30.94 20.22 -3.30
C VAL A 197 31.69 20.76 -4.52
N VAL A 198 31.36 21.97 -4.94
CA VAL A 198 31.94 22.62 -6.12
C VAL A 198 32.58 23.94 -5.70
N LEU A 199 33.84 24.15 -6.05
CA LEU A 199 34.56 25.35 -5.67
C LEU A 199 33.90 26.59 -6.31
N GLY A 200 33.54 27.59 -5.49
CA GLY A 200 32.90 28.82 -5.94
C GLY A 200 31.38 28.77 -6.05
N LEU A 201 30.75 27.62 -5.74
CA LEU A 201 29.30 27.45 -5.74
C LEU A 201 28.78 26.94 -4.38
N ASP A 202 27.62 27.44 -4.00
CA ASP A 202 26.79 26.97 -2.88
C ASP A 202 25.50 26.37 -3.48
N ILE A 203 25.19 25.11 -3.17
CA ILE A 203 24.15 24.33 -3.86
C ILE A 203 23.21 23.70 -2.83
N ALA A 204 21.90 23.87 -3.05
CA ALA A 204 20.84 23.21 -2.30
C ALA A 204 19.77 22.68 -3.25
N ALA A 205 19.10 21.60 -2.87
CA ALA A 205 18.01 21.02 -3.67
C ALA A 205 16.94 20.41 -2.75
N ARG A 206 15.72 20.34 -3.25
CA ARG A 206 14.58 19.69 -2.57
C ARG A 206 13.68 18.98 -3.58
N TYR A 207 12.99 17.96 -3.08
CA TYR A 207 11.99 17.20 -3.80
C TYR A 207 10.81 16.94 -2.86
N HIS A 208 9.60 17.14 -3.35
CA HIS A 208 8.36 16.88 -2.65
C HIS A 208 7.44 16.04 -3.53
N ALA A 209 7.07 14.86 -3.04
CA ALA A 209 6.05 14.04 -3.67
C ALA A 209 4.66 14.62 -3.36
N ALA A 210 3.79 14.70 -4.37
CA ALA A 210 2.40 15.14 -4.20
C ALA A 210 1.56 14.16 -3.37
N SER A 211 1.93 12.88 -3.40
CA SER A 211 1.26 11.79 -2.70
C SER A 211 2.27 10.78 -2.18
N VAL A 212 1.97 10.21 -1.00
CA VAL A 212 2.76 9.12 -0.41
C VAL A 212 2.51 7.79 -1.14
N ASP A 213 1.34 7.66 -1.79
CA ASP A 213 0.88 6.42 -2.42
C ASP A 213 1.23 6.35 -3.92
N GLN A 214 1.79 7.43 -4.48
CA GLN A 214 2.13 7.51 -5.90
C GLN A 214 3.58 7.95 -6.08
N VAL A 215 4.21 7.44 -7.13
CA VAL A 215 5.56 7.82 -7.50
C VAL A 215 5.51 8.87 -8.60
N GLY A 216 6.36 9.88 -8.44
CA GLY A 216 6.42 11.03 -9.29
C GLY A 216 7.27 10.88 -10.54
N GLY A 217 6.98 11.72 -11.53
CA GLY A 217 7.79 11.86 -12.75
C GLY A 217 8.97 12.83 -12.58
N ASP A 218 8.95 13.63 -11.52
CA ASP A 218 9.96 14.64 -11.23
C ASP A 218 11.28 14.03 -10.72
N PHE A 219 12.38 14.56 -11.23
CA PHE A 219 13.74 14.14 -10.85
C PHE A 219 14.73 15.29 -10.98
N TYR A 220 15.82 15.20 -10.24
CA TYR A 220 16.97 16.08 -10.44
C TYR A 220 18.28 15.31 -10.29
N ASP A 221 19.36 15.90 -10.77
CA ASP A 221 20.71 15.43 -10.53
C ASP A 221 21.67 16.62 -10.45
N VAL A 222 22.69 16.52 -9.61
CA VAL A 222 23.79 17.50 -9.58
C VAL A 222 25.09 16.73 -9.67
N ILE A 223 25.78 16.90 -10.79
CA ILE A 223 26.95 16.10 -11.16
C ILE A 223 28.17 17.02 -11.08
N GLY A 224 29.10 16.71 -10.19
CA GLY A 224 30.28 17.53 -9.92
C GLY A 224 31.60 16.77 -10.05
N SER A 225 32.60 17.28 -9.33
CA SER A 225 34.02 16.93 -9.38
C SER A 225 34.40 15.48 -9.04
N ASP A 226 33.49 14.70 -8.45
CA ASP A 226 33.70 13.26 -8.27
C ASP A 226 33.75 12.50 -9.61
N LEU A 227 33.25 13.13 -10.69
CA LEU A 227 33.11 12.58 -12.04
C LEU A 227 33.59 13.53 -13.15
N LEU A 228 33.55 14.84 -12.92
CA LEU A 228 34.13 15.85 -13.80
C LEU A 228 35.60 16.07 -13.39
N ASP A 229 36.54 16.06 -14.32
CA ASP A 229 37.98 16.21 -14.05
C ASP A 229 38.35 17.57 -13.35
N ASN A 230 37.37 18.46 -13.17
CA ASN A 230 37.49 19.81 -12.63
C ASN A 230 36.68 19.98 -11.33
N VAL A 231 37.28 20.64 -10.34
CA VAL A 231 36.71 20.84 -8.99
C VAL A 231 35.75 22.03 -8.88
N ASP A 232 35.67 22.85 -9.91
CA ASP A 232 34.99 24.14 -9.96
C ASP A 232 33.86 24.17 -11.00
N GLU A 233 33.32 23.02 -11.42
CA GLU A 233 32.16 22.96 -12.30
C GLU A 233 31.18 21.85 -11.91
N CYS A 234 29.91 22.04 -12.30
CA CYS A 234 28.90 21.00 -12.21
C CYS A 234 27.88 21.07 -13.36
N ALA A 235 27.25 19.93 -13.60
CA ALA A 235 26.01 19.84 -14.35
C ALA A 235 24.82 19.82 -13.37
N VAL A 236 23.77 20.58 -13.65
CA VAL A 236 22.50 20.51 -12.94
C VAL A 236 21.43 20.04 -13.91
N VAL A 237 20.78 18.94 -13.55
CA VAL A 237 19.69 18.32 -14.30
C VAL A 237 18.42 18.50 -13.50
N LEU A 238 17.36 18.98 -14.12
CA LEU A 238 16.03 18.97 -13.56
C LEU A 238 15.05 18.55 -14.65
N GLY A 239 14.16 17.62 -14.36
CA GLY A 239 13.19 17.19 -15.34
C GLY A 239 11.95 16.56 -14.74
N GLU A 240 10.95 16.47 -15.60
CA GLU A 240 9.62 15.96 -15.33
C GLU A 240 9.27 14.99 -16.46
N ALA A 241 9.13 13.71 -16.12
CA ALA A 241 8.70 12.69 -17.06
C ALA A 241 7.19 12.77 -17.32
N ALA A 242 6.78 12.60 -18.58
CA ALA A 242 5.37 12.58 -18.92
C ALA A 242 4.62 11.39 -18.29
N GLY A 243 3.40 11.66 -17.84
CA GLY A 243 2.51 10.67 -17.23
C GLY A 243 2.74 10.54 -15.72
N THR A 244 2.15 9.51 -15.10
CA THR A 244 2.26 9.25 -13.66
C THR A 244 2.55 7.78 -13.36
N GLY A 245 3.04 7.50 -12.16
CA GLY A 245 3.28 6.14 -11.67
C GLY A 245 4.48 5.44 -12.33
N PRO A 246 4.53 4.09 -12.35
CA PRO A 246 5.75 3.35 -12.62
C PRO A 246 6.42 3.62 -13.98
N ARG A 247 5.64 4.01 -15.00
CA ARG A 247 6.18 4.33 -16.33
C ARG A 247 6.89 5.68 -16.36
N ALA A 248 6.32 6.70 -15.71
CA ALA A 248 6.93 8.02 -15.60
C ALA A 248 8.27 7.91 -14.85
N VAL A 249 8.30 7.15 -13.75
CA VAL A 249 9.50 6.87 -12.98
C VAL A 249 10.58 6.15 -13.77
N ALA A 250 10.20 5.11 -14.53
CA ALA A 250 11.15 4.40 -15.37
C ALA A 250 11.74 5.31 -16.46
N LEU A 251 10.93 6.23 -17.00
CA LEU A 251 11.38 7.23 -17.96
C LEU A 251 12.31 8.26 -17.30
N ALA A 252 11.93 8.81 -16.14
CA ALA A 252 12.74 9.73 -15.34
C ALA A 252 14.10 9.13 -15.02
N GLY A 253 14.14 7.90 -14.50
CA GLY A 253 15.38 7.20 -14.17
C GLY A 253 16.27 6.98 -15.40
N ARG A 254 15.68 6.64 -16.55
CA ARG A 254 16.42 6.52 -17.81
C ARG A 254 16.97 7.86 -18.28
N ALA A 255 16.16 8.92 -18.26
CA ALA A 255 16.56 10.25 -18.69
C ALA A 255 17.71 10.75 -17.81
N ARG A 256 17.55 10.68 -16.49
CA ARG A 256 18.55 11.04 -15.49
C ARG A 256 19.88 10.32 -15.73
N TRP A 257 19.89 8.99 -15.79
CA TRP A 257 21.13 8.22 -15.96
C TRP A 257 21.77 8.38 -17.34
N THR A 258 20.98 8.61 -18.38
CA THR A 258 21.49 8.91 -19.72
C THR A 258 22.25 10.24 -19.70
N VAL A 259 21.63 11.30 -19.19
CA VAL A 259 22.28 12.61 -19.04
C VAL A 259 23.52 12.49 -18.14
N HIS A 260 23.38 11.83 -17.00
CA HIS A 260 24.50 11.56 -16.08
C HIS A 260 25.70 10.97 -16.81
N THR A 261 25.49 9.95 -17.63
CA THR A 261 26.55 9.30 -18.41
C THR A 261 27.13 10.23 -19.49
N LEU A 262 26.29 11.04 -20.14
CA LEU A 262 26.73 11.97 -21.18
C LEU A 262 27.65 13.07 -20.64
N THR A 263 27.49 13.47 -19.36
CA THR A 263 28.36 14.48 -18.74
C THR A 263 29.79 14.01 -18.49
N MET A 264 30.07 12.69 -18.54
CA MET A 264 31.42 12.13 -18.34
C MET A 264 32.33 12.27 -19.57
N ARG A 265 31.88 12.96 -20.63
CA ARG A 265 32.62 13.21 -21.86
C ARG A 265 32.62 14.71 -22.14
N ALA A 266 33.37 15.18 -23.14
CA ALA A 266 33.19 16.55 -23.60
C ALA A 266 31.73 16.76 -24.04
N TRP A 267 31.01 17.63 -23.35
CA TRP A 267 29.57 17.82 -23.50
C TRP A 267 29.21 19.30 -23.51
N THR A 268 28.04 19.61 -24.07
CA THR A 268 27.32 20.87 -23.80
C THR A 268 25.86 20.51 -23.50
N PRO A 269 25.12 21.35 -22.77
CA PRO A 269 23.71 21.09 -22.47
C PRO A 269 22.87 20.73 -23.70
N ALA A 270 22.95 21.53 -24.77
CA ALA A 270 22.20 21.28 -26.00
C ALA A 270 22.53 19.92 -26.65
N ASN A 271 23.82 19.58 -26.74
CA ASN A 271 24.24 18.30 -27.31
C ASN A 271 23.76 17.11 -26.47
N ALA A 272 23.83 17.23 -25.14
CA ALA A 272 23.35 16.18 -24.25
C ALA A 272 21.83 15.98 -24.34
N LEU A 273 21.05 17.07 -24.46
CA LEU A 273 19.61 16.98 -24.73
C LEU A 273 19.31 16.34 -26.08
N GLY A 274 20.08 16.65 -27.13
CA GLY A 274 19.95 16.03 -28.45
C GLY A 274 20.19 14.52 -28.42
N GLU A 275 21.24 14.07 -27.73
CA GLU A 275 21.52 12.64 -27.55
C GLU A 275 20.44 11.95 -26.71
N LEU A 276 19.95 12.57 -25.64
CA LEU A 276 18.83 12.05 -24.88
C LEU A 276 17.56 11.95 -25.75
N ASN A 277 17.26 12.96 -26.56
CA ASN A 277 16.13 12.96 -27.49
C ASN A 277 16.21 11.74 -28.43
N ASN A 278 17.39 11.47 -28.99
CA ASN A 278 17.63 10.31 -29.85
C ASN A 278 17.40 8.98 -29.13
N VAL A 279 17.81 8.86 -27.87
CA VAL A 279 17.57 7.68 -27.04
C VAL A 279 16.07 7.48 -26.79
N LEU A 280 15.36 8.55 -26.41
CA LEU A 280 13.95 8.48 -26.05
C LEU A 280 13.04 8.25 -27.25
N VAL A 281 13.24 8.94 -28.38
CA VAL A 281 12.43 8.76 -29.60
C VAL A 281 12.49 7.33 -30.16
N ARG A 282 13.61 6.62 -29.95
CA ARG A 282 13.78 5.23 -30.40
C ARG A 282 13.02 4.21 -29.55
N ASP A 283 12.53 4.60 -28.38
CA ASP A 283 11.75 3.72 -27.51
C ASP A 283 10.32 3.54 -28.05
N GLN A 284 10.13 2.54 -28.90
CA GLN A 284 8.81 2.23 -29.48
C GLN A 284 7.84 1.56 -28.50
N LEU A 285 8.29 1.17 -27.31
CA LEU A 285 7.46 0.46 -26.34
C LEU A 285 6.71 1.41 -25.40
N ASN A 286 7.13 2.67 -25.29
CA ASN A 286 6.49 3.68 -24.47
C ASN A 286 5.86 4.80 -25.33
N PRO A 287 4.51 4.92 -25.36
CA PRO A 287 3.85 6.01 -26.10
C PRO A 287 4.07 7.39 -25.45
N GLU A 288 4.39 7.45 -24.16
CA GLU A 288 4.65 8.68 -23.39
C GLU A 288 6.15 8.86 -23.12
N ARG A 289 6.99 8.55 -24.12
CA ARG A 289 8.46 8.57 -24.04
C ARG A 289 9.09 9.97 -24.06
N TYR A 290 8.45 10.97 -23.46
CA TYR A 290 8.99 12.33 -23.43
C TYR A 290 9.05 12.90 -22.02
N CYS A 291 9.98 13.83 -21.81
CA CYS A 291 10.11 14.55 -20.56
C CYS A 291 10.41 16.03 -20.83
N ALA A 292 9.87 16.89 -19.97
CA ALA A 292 10.38 18.25 -19.84
C ALA A 292 11.71 18.18 -19.10
N LEU A 293 12.76 18.82 -19.62
CA LEU A 293 14.09 18.81 -19.00
C LEU A 293 14.82 20.14 -19.15
N ALA A 294 15.40 20.62 -18.06
CA ALA A 294 16.36 21.72 -18.04
C ALA A 294 17.74 21.18 -17.65
N LEU A 295 18.76 21.51 -18.45
CA LEU A 295 20.14 21.09 -18.23
C LEU A 295 21.05 22.31 -18.19
N ALA A 296 21.72 22.51 -17.06
CA ALA A 296 22.68 23.60 -16.87
C ALA A 296 24.09 23.05 -16.66
N HIS A 297 25.08 23.76 -17.18
CA HIS A 297 26.50 23.64 -16.85
C HIS A 297 26.91 24.95 -16.17
N VAL A 298 27.40 24.85 -14.93
CA VAL A 298 27.75 26.01 -14.10
C VAL A 298 29.18 25.88 -13.61
N THR A 299 29.98 26.92 -13.79
CA THR A 299 31.35 27.01 -13.30
C THR A 299 31.43 27.92 -12.06
N GLY A 300 32.43 27.72 -11.22
CA GLY A 300 32.68 28.49 -9.99
C GLY A 300 33.05 29.95 -10.26
N ASP A 301 33.56 30.26 -11.45
CA ASP A 301 33.79 31.64 -11.89
C ASP A 301 32.52 32.32 -12.45
N GLY A 302 31.41 31.58 -12.49
CA GLY A 302 30.06 32.06 -12.76
C GLY A 302 29.60 31.95 -14.20
N ASP A 303 30.31 31.25 -15.08
CA ASP A 303 29.80 30.98 -16.41
C ASP A 303 28.67 29.95 -16.34
N LEU A 304 27.53 30.29 -16.95
CA LEU A 304 26.33 29.47 -16.99
C LEU A 304 25.96 29.21 -18.44
N THR A 305 25.95 27.93 -18.83
CA THR A 305 25.37 27.46 -20.09
C THR A 305 24.14 26.61 -19.78
N LEU A 306 23.02 26.86 -20.45
CA LEU A 306 21.74 26.21 -20.19
C LEU A 306 21.08 25.80 -21.51
N ALA A 307 20.47 24.63 -21.55
CA ALA A 307 19.54 24.23 -22.61
C ALA A 307 18.24 23.70 -21.99
N LEU A 308 17.11 24.00 -22.63
CA LEU A 308 15.77 23.58 -22.21
C LEU A 308 15.14 22.70 -23.28
N GLY A 309 14.46 21.63 -22.85
CA GLY A 309 13.58 20.83 -23.68
C GLY A 309 12.22 20.69 -23.02
N GLY A 310 11.26 21.53 -23.40
CA GLY A 310 9.88 21.50 -22.91
C GLY A 310 9.69 21.94 -21.45
N HIS A 311 10.76 22.33 -20.75
CA HIS A 311 10.74 22.68 -19.34
C HIS A 311 10.46 24.17 -19.09
N THR A 312 9.85 24.48 -17.95
CA THR A 312 9.68 25.84 -17.44
C THR A 312 11.03 26.54 -17.32
N SER A 313 11.09 27.82 -17.65
CA SER A 313 12.36 28.56 -17.67
C SER A 313 12.93 28.71 -16.25
N PRO A 314 14.18 28.28 -15.99
CA PRO A 314 14.88 28.64 -14.77
C PRO A 314 14.99 30.15 -14.60
N VAL A 315 15.11 30.61 -13.36
CA VAL A 315 15.24 32.04 -13.05
C VAL A 315 16.58 32.34 -12.40
N VAL A 316 17.10 33.53 -12.68
CA VAL A 316 18.26 34.08 -11.97
C VAL A 316 17.80 35.24 -11.09
N LEU A 317 18.03 35.09 -9.79
CA LEU A 317 17.90 36.14 -8.78
C LEU A 317 19.25 36.85 -8.66
N ARG A 318 19.25 38.13 -9.00
CA ARG A 318 20.42 39.00 -8.90
C ARG A 318 20.54 39.60 -7.49
N THR A 319 21.74 40.03 -7.15
CA THR A 319 22.02 40.70 -5.86
C THR A 319 21.25 42.00 -5.64
N ASP A 320 20.77 42.66 -6.69
CA ASP A 320 19.91 43.85 -6.61
C ASP A 320 18.42 43.51 -6.40
N GLY A 321 18.09 42.22 -6.27
CA GLY A 321 16.73 41.71 -6.10
C GLY A 321 15.97 41.50 -7.39
N THR A 322 16.57 41.76 -8.56
CA THR A 322 15.90 41.47 -9.84
C THR A 322 15.85 39.97 -10.10
N VAL A 323 14.68 39.47 -10.51
CA VAL A 323 14.46 38.08 -10.89
C VAL A 323 14.03 38.03 -12.35
N GLY A 324 14.69 37.17 -13.14
CA GLY A 324 14.35 37.02 -14.56
C GLY A 324 14.63 35.63 -15.10
N PRO A 325 13.85 35.18 -16.09
CA PRO A 325 14.02 33.86 -16.71
C PRO A 325 15.32 33.79 -17.52
N VAL A 326 15.88 32.59 -17.64
CA VAL A 326 17.05 32.27 -18.45
C VAL A 326 16.77 31.01 -19.27
N GLY A 327 17.21 31.02 -20.52
CA GLY A 327 17.06 29.91 -21.44
C GLY A 327 16.10 30.22 -22.59
N GLU A 328 16.29 29.51 -23.69
CA GLU A 328 15.38 29.50 -24.83
C GLU A 328 14.55 28.22 -24.83
N HIS A 329 13.25 28.33 -25.09
CA HIS A 329 12.36 27.20 -25.11
C HIS A 329 12.61 26.33 -26.36
N ALA A 330 12.68 25.02 -26.16
CA ALA A 330 12.63 24.03 -27.23
C ALA A 330 11.56 22.97 -26.92
N PRO A 331 11.16 22.12 -27.89
CA PRO A 331 10.27 20.99 -27.65
C PRO A 331 10.75 20.05 -26.55
N ALA A 332 9.81 19.38 -25.88
CA ALA A 332 10.11 18.36 -24.88
C ALA A 332 11.00 17.24 -25.44
N VAL A 333 11.92 16.76 -24.61
CA VAL A 333 12.89 15.73 -24.99
C VAL A 333 12.17 14.41 -25.17
N GLY A 334 12.34 13.76 -26.33
CA GLY A 334 11.68 12.51 -26.68
C GLY A 334 10.34 12.66 -27.40
N TRP A 335 9.80 13.89 -27.53
CA TRP A 335 8.49 14.12 -28.15
C TRP A 335 8.56 13.96 -29.68
N ILE A 336 9.49 14.65 -30.33
CA ILE A 336 9.69 14.59 -31.79
C ILE A 336 11.15 14.24 -32.13
N PRO A 337 11.40 13.57 -33.27
CA PRO A 337 12.75 13.38 -33.78
C PRO A 337 13.38 14.73 -34.20
N ASP A 338 14.70 14.74 -34.31
CA ASP A 338 15.48 15.80 -34.97
C ASP A 338 15.22 17.22 -34.41
N VAL A 339 15.35 17.37 -33.08
CA VAL A 339 15.26 18.67 -32.39
C VAL A 339 16.65 19.27 -32.21
N ASP A 340 16.82 20.51 -32.69
CA ASP A 340 18.02 21.31 -32.43
C ASP A 340 17.83 22.10 -31.12
N TYR A 341 18.40 21.60 -30.03
CA TYR A 341 18.46 22.32 -28.76
C TYR A 341 19.51 23.45 -28.82
N ILE A 342 19.30 24.52 -28.05
CA ILE A 342 20.13 25.73 -28.08
C ILE A 342 20.79 25.95 -26.72
N ASP A 343 22.11 26.15 -26.73
CA ASP A 343 22.88 26.58 -25.56
C ASP A 343 22.72 28.08 -25.35
N THR A 344 21.94 28.46 -24.33
CA THR A 344 21.88 29.84 -23.84
C THR A 344 22.99 30.08 -22.85
N ARG A 345 23.79 31.13 -23.06
CA ARG A 345 24.92 31.48 -22.18
C ARG A 345 24.67 32.78 -21.44
N THR A 346 24.96 32.79 -20.16
CA THR A 346 24.92 33.97 -19.29
C THR A 346 26.00 33.88 -18.22
N ARG A 347 26.10 34.91 -17.37
CA ARG A 347 27.03 34.92 -16.25
C ARG A 347 26.32 35.24 -14.94
N LEU A 348 26.65 34.47 -13.91
CA LEU A 348 26.29 34.72 -12.51
C LEU A 348 27.37 35.60 -11.90
N ALA A 349 27.01 36.77 -11.39
CA ALA A 349 27.89 37.56 -10.54
C ALA A 349 28.00 36.91 -9.15
N THR A 350 29.04 37.24 -8.38
CA THR A 350 29.15 36.78 -6.98
C THR A 350 27.91 37.22 -6.21
N GLY A 351 27.23 36.28 -5.58
CA GLY A 351 25.98 36.47 -4.85
C GLY A 351 24.70 36.24 -5.68
N ASP A 352 24.79 36.11 -7.01
CA ASP A 352 23.65 35.74 -7.84
C ASP A 352 23.25 34.27 -7.60
N VAL A 353 21.96 33.98 -7.77
CA VAL A 353 21.35 32.67 -7.51
C VAL A 353 20.59 32.20 -8.75
N LEU A 354 20.94 31.04 -9.29
CA LEU A 354 20.14 30.30 -10.25
C LEU A 354 19.15 29.40 -9.50
N VAL A 355 17.89 29.44 -9.89
CA VAL A 355 16.83 28.55 -9.38
C VAL A 355 16.21 27.81 -10.56
N MET A 356 16.37 26.50 -10.58
CA MET A 356 15.69 25.58 -11.51
C MET A 356 14.56 24.91 -10.73
N PHE A 357 13.35 24.86 -11.28
CA PHE A 357 12.17 24.32 -10.59
C PHE A 357 11.20 23.67 -11.58
N THR A 358 10.52 22.61 -11.17
CA THR A 358 9.43 21.99 -11.94
C THR A 358 8.14 22.79 -11.78
N ASP A 359 7.13 22.50 -12.60
CA ASP A 359 5.89 23.27 -12.60
C ASP A 359 5.10 23.15 -11.28
N GLY A 360 5.27 22.06 -10.54
CA GLY A 360 4.64 21.84 -9.24
C GLY A 360 5.01 22.91 -8.21
N VAL A 361 6.20 23.51 -8.31
CA VAL A 361 6.58 24.67 -7.47
C VAL A 361 5.68 25.88 -7.77
N VAL A 362 5.50 26.19 -9.06
CA VAL A 362 4.66 27.32 -9.50
C VAL A 362 3.20 27.07 -9.11
N ARG A 363 2.71 25.86 -9.34
CA ARG A 363 1.34 25.46 -9.02
C ARG A 363 1.09 25.51 -7.52
N ALA A 364 2.04 25.08 -6.69
CA ALA A 364 1.90 25.12 -5.24
C ALA A 364 1.84 26.56 -4.70
N LEU A 365 2.61 27.47 -5.27
CA LEU A 365 2.62 28.89 -4.87
C LEU A 365 1.40 29.67 -5.36
N SER A 366 0.77 29.19 -6.44
CA SER A 366 -0.34 29.86 -7.13
C SER A 366 -1.71 29.21 -6.88
N GLU A 367 -1.90 28.55 -5.73
CA GLU A 367 -3.16 27.90 -5.33
C GLU A 367 -3.68 26.87 -6.37
N GLY A 368 -2.77 26.17 -7.05
CA GLY A 368 -3.04 24.99 -7.89
C GLY A 368 -3.61 25.24 -9.28
N ASN A 369 -4.05 26.47 -9.60
CA ASN A 369 -4.85 26.74 -10.81
C ASN A 369 -4.23 27.69 -11.84
N THR A 370 -3.09 28.32 -11.55
CA THR A 370 -2.40 29.21 -12.50
C THR A 370 -0.91 28.89 -12.61
N MET A 371 -0.39 28.88 -13.84
CA MET A 371 1.04 28.85 -14.14
C MET A 371 1.66 30.25 -13.99
N ASP A 372 1.24 30.99 -12.95
CA ASP A 372 1.71 32.35 -12.69
C ASP A 372 3.00 32.30 -11.87
N GLU A 373 4.11 32.79 -12.43
CA GLU A 373 5.42 32.84 -11.78
C GLU A 373 5.58 34.08 -10.88
N ALA A 374 4.64 35.04 -10.89
CA ALA A 374 4.75 36.26 -10.09
C ALA A 374 4.90 36.00 -8.57
N PRO A 375 4.18 35.05 -7.95
CA PRO A 375 4.38 34.69 -6.55
C PRO A 375 5.79 34.15 -6.28
N LEU A 376 6.32 33.31 -7.17
CA LEU A 376 7.69 32.79 -7.08
C LEU A 376 8.71 33.93 -7.15
N HIS A 377 8.56 34.84 -8.10
CA HIS A 377 9.47 35.99 -8.25
C HIS A 377 9.44 36.91 -7.02
N ALA A 378 8.25 37.17 -6.46
CA ALA A 378 8.09 37.97 -5.26
C ALA A 378 8.78 37.33 -4.04
N LEU A 379 8.64 36.01 -3.89
CA LEU A 379 9.31 35.25 -2.84
C LEU A 379 10.84 35.29 -2.99
N LEU A 380 11.36 34.99 -4.19
CA LEU A 380 12.80 35.00 -4.45
C LEU A 380 13.41 36.39 -4.22
N THR A 381 12.70 37.46 -4.58
CA THR A 381 13.15 38.84 -4.32
C THR A 381 13.36 39.10 -2.82
N GLN A 382 12.50 38.55 -1.95
CA GLN A 382 12.64 38.68 -0.49
C GLN A 382 13.82 37.88 0.06
N LEU A 383 14.25 36.85 -0.65
CA LEU A 383 15.37 35.97 -0.31
C LEU A 383 16.70 36.42 -0.93
N ALA A 384 16.74 37.60 -1.55
CA ALA A 384 17.97 38.15 -2.14
C ALA A 384 19.13 38.22 -1.13
N GLY A 385 20.32 37.79 -1.56
CA GLY A 385 21.54 37.80 -0.75
C GLY A 385 21.69 36.65 0.26
N ARG A 386 20.67 35.79 0.38
CA ARG A 386 20.70 34.58 1.23
C ARG A 386 21.57 33.48 0.62
N SER A 387 21.97 32.52 1.45
CA SER A 387 22.61 31.27 1.01
C SER A 387 21.68 30.40 0.17
N ALA A 388 22.22 29.45 -0.60
CA ALA A 388 21.41 28.53 -1.39
C ALA A 388 20.45 27.72 -0.49
N GLU A 389 20.92 27.30 0.68
CA GLU A 389 20.12 26.57 1.67
C GLU A 389 18.99 27.43 2.27
N GLU A 390 19.25 28.71 2.59
CA GLU A 390 18.20 29.62 3.06
C GLU A 390 17.15 29.92 1.98
N VAL A 391 17.56 30.02 0.70
CA VAL A 391 16.63 30.18 -0.42
C VAL A 391 15.79 28.91 -0.58
N ALA A 392 16.43 27.73 -0.54
CA ALA A 392 15.75 26.45 -0.65
C ALA A 392 14.74 26.23 0.49
N ALA A 393 15.12 26.55 1.73
CA ALA A 393 14.23 26.48 2.89
C ALA A 393 13.04 27.44 2.77
N GLY A 394 13.26 28.65 2.23
CA GLY A 394 12.17 29.60 1.99
C GLY A 394 11.17 29.14 0.93
N LEU A 395 11.65 28.47 -0.13
CA LEU A 395 10.80 27.83 -1.14
C LEU A 395 10.02 26.66 -0.53
N ASP A 396 10.69 25.79 0.22
CA ASP A 396 10.13 24.62 0.90
C ASP A 396 8.97 25.01 1.84
N GLU A 397 9.18 26.02 2.70
CA GLU A 397 8.14 26.54 3.59
C GLU A 397 6.91 27.07 2.83
N ALA A 398 7.13 27.72 1.68
CA ALA A 398 6.08 28.33 0.90
C ALA A 398 5.23 27.29 0.12
N ILE A 399 5.86 26.25 -0.45
CA ILE A 399 5.14 25.23 -1.23
C ILE A 399 4.38 24.23 -0.35
N GLY A 400 4.86 23.97 0.88
CA GLY A 400 4.32 22.91 1.74
C GLY A 400 2.83 23.01 2.06
N ARG A 401 2.20 24.18 1.84
CA ARG A 401 0.76 24.40 2.05
C ARG A 401 -0.11 24.21 0.81
N GLY A 402 0.48 24.15 -0.39
CA GLY A 402 -0.23 24.19 -1.67
C GLY A 402 0.11 23.06 -2.64
N LEU A 403 0.90 22.06 -2.21
CA LEU A 403 1.38 20.99 -3.08
C LEU A 403 0.21 20.17 -3.66
N THR A 404 -0.01 20.27 -4.97
CA THR A 404 -1.01 19.50 -5.73
C THR A 404 -0.38 18.56 -6.75
N ASP A 405 0.91 18.74 -7.01
CA ASP A 405 1.72 17.97 -7.95
C ASP A 405 3.13 17.81 -7.38
N ASP A 406 3.95 16.95 -7.97
CA ASP A 406 5.33 16.79 -7.51
C ASP A 406 6.09 18.10 -7.73
N ALA A 407 6.97 18.44 -6.80
CA ALA A 407 7.75 19.66 -6.87
C ALA A 407 9.21 19.36 -6.60
N ALA A 408 10.06 19.68 -7.56
CA ALA A 408 11.50 19.58 -7.44
C ALA A 408 12.14 20.92 -7.78
N PHE A 409 13.17 21.29 -7.03
CA PHE A 409 13.96 22.46 -7.36
C PHE A 409 15.42 22.33 -6.92
N VAL A 410 16.29 22.99 -7.68
CA VAL A 410 17.73 23.09 -7.41
C VAL A 410 18.12 24.57 -7.40
N VAL A 411 18.81 24.97 -6.35
CA VAL A 411 19.32 26.31 -6.11
C VAL A 411 20.84 26.28 -6.20
N VAL A 412 21.40 27.12 -7.06
CA VAL A 412 22.86 27.30 -7.21
C VAL A 412 23.20 28.76 -7.02
N ARG A 413 23.98 29.05 -5.99
CA ARG A 413 24.48 30.39 -5.70
C ARG A 413 25.98 30.48 -5.99
N ARG A 414 26.41 31.55 -6.65
CA ARG A 414 27.83 31.86 -6.78
C ARG A 414 28.35 32.57 -5.52
N ILE A 415 29.45 32.11 -4.96
CA ILE A 415 30.05 32.65 -3.70
C ILE A 415 31.35 33.42 -3.90
#